data_AF-V9EUD0-F1
#
_entry.id   AF-V9EUD0-F1
#
_cell.length_a   1.000
_cell.length_b   1.000
_cell.length_c   1.000
_cell.angle_alpha   90.00
_cell.angle_beta   90.00
_cell.angle_gamma   90.00
#
_symmetry.space_group_name_H-M   'P 1'
#
loop_
_entity.id
_entity.type
_entity.pdbx_description
1 polymer ?
#
loop_
_entity_poly.entity_id
_entity_poly.type
_entity_poly.pdbx_seq_one_letter_code
_entity_poly.pdbx_strand_id
1 'polypeptide(L)'
;MADFIAKKREMFLVQMSLDTKREEIRKLEEKAQLKEEALKKSELMLEEDAVRFDTFLKENDKKAHEAIKRAEKETKAKADKVQEIKKLNQQIQLVQSDMSKLSEQLQDCLQYKAFLDELTPQEYGIEQQDKKRARQMARLQKRKDKILREWELQKAKVLAEIEERERAEKERPDSKNGKKKVDKAVKVKELTIPPMPNLDNMPLTSSGEEIPMYFQNPQQLLDIFTALEESNLFLIQNSQETEQTLEELKQNYRETKKTMDRKTQALKSNVDGLQQQISIEESKASQLRLRSQGGTGENAQERMLKELQDRVLEVYKRCGFEAETNSSTLYMLTDLEARLEDLLSAIEQMPEDYVAKAEKEKEKERRERVRQERIAQQQKMYEERMKKSMERSMQAPKKRKGRQVMWRSQPARHIKHAEDDNKVDQGDEADHHHFIW
;
A
#
# COMPACT_ATOMS: atom_id res chain seq x y z
N MET A 1 -21.95 -2.23 186.36
CA MET A 1 -22.39 -1.19 185.40
C MET A 1 -21.44 -1.03 184.23
N ALA A 2 -20.11 -1.06 184.44
CA ALA A 2 -19.10 -0.92 183.38
C ALA A 2 -19.16 -2.00 182.27
N ASP A 3 -19.34 -3.28 182.62
CA ASP A 3 -19.36 -4.39 181.64
C ASP A 3 -20.57 -4.35 180.68
N PHE A 4 -21.73 -3.88 181.15
CA PHE A 4 -22.91 -3.73 180.31
C PHE A 4 -22.72 -2.61 179.28
N ILE A 5 -22.05 -1.52 179.69
CA ILE A 5 -21.70 -0.40 178.81
C ILE A 5 -20.63 -0.84 177.80
N ALA A 6 -19.64 -1.65 178.20
CA ALA A 6 -18.62 -2.21 177.31
C ALA A 6 -19.22 -3.16 176.27
N LYS A 7 -20.08 -4.12 176.66
CA LYS A 7 -20.76 -5.02 175.73
C LYS A 7 -21.69 -4.29 174.76
N LYS A 8 -22.41 -3.25 175.22
CA LYS A 8 -23.22 -2.40 174.31
C LYS A 8 -22.35 -1.62 173.32
N ARG A 9 -21.16 -1.17 173.74
CA ARG A 9 -20.21 -0.46 172.89
C ARG A 9 -19.57 -1.39 171.86
N GLU A 10 -19.20 -2.61 172.25
CA GLU A 10 -18.72 -3.66 171.34
C GLU A 10 -19.81 -4.06 170.34
N MET A 11 -21.04 -4.28 170.81
CA MET A 11 -22.19 -4.56 169.93
C MET A 11 -22.43 -3.43 168.93
N PHE A 12 -22.34 -2.17 169.36
CA PHE A 12 -22.47 -1.01 168.48
C PHE A 12 -21.31 -0.90 167.48
N LEU A 13 -20.07 -1.18 167.88
CA LEU A 13 -18.92 -1.19 166.98
C LEU A 13 -19.00 -2.31 165.94
N VAL A 14 -19.42 -3.52 166.35
CA VAL A 14 -19.66 -4.63 165.44
C VAL A 14 -20.77 -4.26 164.46
N GLN A 15 -21.90 -3.73 164.96
CA GLN A 15 -23.02 -3.27 164.14
C GLN A 15 -22.58 -2.20 163.13
N MET A 16 -21.86 -1.17 163.59
CA MET A 16 -21.30 -0.12 162.73
C MET A 16 -20.35 -0.70 161.69
N SER A 17 -19.49 -1.68 162.05
CA SER A 17 -18.59 -2.35 161.09
C SER A 17 -19.36 -3.18 160.05
N LEU A 18 -20.44 -3.85 160.49
CA LEU A 18 -21.28 -4.70 159.66
C LEU A 18 -22.09 -3.83 158.69
N ASP A 19 -22.58 -2.68 159.16
CA ASP A 19 -23.26 -1.68 158.33
C ASP A 19 -22.29 -1.04 157.33
N THR A 20 -21.05 -0.68 157.74
CA THR A 20 -20.03 -0.21 156.77
C THR A 20 -19.65 -1.27 155.74
N LYS A 21 -19.52 -2.55 156.13
CA LYS A 21 -19.24 -3.66 155.20
C LYS A 21 -20.41 -3.93 154.27
N ARG A 22 -21.65 -3.88 154.77
CA ARG A 22 -22.87 -3.98 153.95
C ARG A 22 -22.95 -2.86 152.93
N GLU A 23 -22.60 -1.64 153.34
CA GLU A 23 -22.59 -0.48 152.46
C GLU A 23 -21.45 -0.55 151.42
N GLU A 24 -20.29 -1.09 151.79
CA GLU A 24 -19.18 -1.35 150.85
C GLU A 24 -19.50 -2.49 149.88
N ILE A 25 -20.11 -3.58 150.34
CA ILE A 25 -20.63 -4.67 149.49
C ILE A 25 -21.64 -4.12 148.50
N ARG A 26 -22.61 -3.31 148.97
CA ARG A 26 -23.60 -2.68 148.09
C ARG A 26 -22.96 -1.78 147.04
N LYS A 27 -21.94 -0.98 147.40
CA LYS A 27 -21.18 -0.16 146.44
C LYS A 27 -20.41 -1.02 145.42
N LEU A 28 -19.86 -2.16 145.83
CA LEU A 28 -19.18 -3.09 144.92
C LEU A 28 -20.16 -3.83 144.01
N GLU A 29 -21.33 -4.21 144.52
CA GLU A 29 -22.44 -4.80 143.74
C GLU A 29 -22.97 -3.81 142.71
N GLU A 30 -23.20 -2.56 143.08
CA GLU A 30 -23.61 -1.50 142.13
C GLU A 30 -22.53 -1.30 141.04
N LYS A 31 -21.24 -1.27 141.40
CA LYS A 31 -20.15 -1.21 140.41
C LYS A 31 -20.05 -2.46 139.54
N ALA A 32 -20.31 -3.64 140.09
CA ALA A 32 -20.31 -4.90 139.35
C ALA A 32 -21.48 -4.95 138.36
N GLN A 33 -22.69 -4.54 138.77
CA GLN A 33 -23.86 -4.43 137.91
C GLN A 33 -23.63 -3.45 136.76
N LEU A 34 -23.09 -2.25 137.06
CA LEU A 34 -22.75 -1.28 136.01
C LEU A 34 -21.73 -1.83 135.00
N LYS A 35 -20.73 -2.58 135.47
CA LYS A 35 -19.75 -3.24 134.59
C LYS A 35 -20.38 -4.37 133.78
N GLU A 36 -21.25 -5.18 134.38
CA GLU A 36 -21.96 -6.27 133.70
C GLU A 36 -22.91 -5.71 132.64
N GLU A 37 -23.65 -4.64 132.93
CA GLU A 37 -24.48 -3.93 131.96
C GLU A 37 -23.65 -3.30 130.83
N ALA A 38 -22.49 -2.72 131.15
CA ALA A 38 -21.58 -2.19 130.15
C ALA A 38 -21.00 -3.29 129.24
N LEU A 39 -20.62 -4.44 129.82
CA LEU A 39 -20.15 -5.61 129.09
C LEU A 39 -21.25 -6.17 128.18
N LYS A 40 -22.46 -6.39 128.71
CA LYS A 40 -23.61 -6.84 127.91
C LYS A 40 -23.91 -5.90 126.75
N LYS A 41 -23.86 -4.58 126.97
CA LYS A 41 -24.01 -3.60 125.88
C LYS A 41 -22.90 -3.72 124.85
N SER A 42 -21.64 -3.94 125.26
CA SER A 42 -20.53 -4.14 124.33
C SER A 42 -20.63 -5.45 123.55
N GLU A 43 -21.06 -6.53 124.19
CA GLU A 43 -21.30 -7.83 123.56
C GLU A 43 -22.41 -7.72 122.50
N LEU A 44 -23.53 -7.10 122.84
CA LEU A 44 -24.61 -6.83 121.89
C LEU A 44 -24.14 -5.99 120.70
N MET A 45 -23.33 -4.95 120.93
CA MET A 45 -22.79 -4.12 119.84
C MET A 45 -21.86 -4.93 118.92
N LEU A 46 -21.04 -5.83 119.47
CA LEU A 46 -20.17 -6.71 118.69
C LEU A 46 -20.97 -7.76 117.91
N GLU A 47 -22.01 -8.33 118.50
CA GLU A 47 -22.93 -9.25 117.81
C GLU A 47 -23.64 -8.54 116.66
N GLU A 48 -24.15 -7.32 116.88
CA GLU A 48 -24.73 -6.51 115.82
C GLU A 48 -23.73 -6.19 114.70
N ASP A 49 -22.48 -5.84 115.04
CA ASP A 49 -21.42 -5.60 114.06
C ASP A 49 -21.05 -6.86 113.28
N ALA A 50 -21.01 -8.03 113.92
CA ALA A 50 -20.79 -9.30 113.24
C ALA A 50 -21.92 -9.61 112.24
N VAL A 51 -23.17 -9.40 112.64
CA VAL A 51 -24.32 -9.54 111.72
C VAL A 51 -24.24 -8.52 110.58
N ARG A 52 -23.90 -7.26 110.87
CA ARG A 52 -23.69 -6.22 109.83
C ARG A 52 -22.58 -6.64 108.86
N PHE A 53 -21.46 -7.16 109.34
CA PHE A 53 -20.36 -7.60 108.49
C PHE A 53 -20.74 -8.80 107.62
N ASP A 54 -21.42 -9.80 108.17
CA ASP A 54 -21.91 -10.94 107.41
C ASP A 54 -22.93 -10.54 106.33
N THR A 55 -23.83 -9.59 106.65
CA THR A 55 -24.74 -9.04 105.64
C THR A 55 -23.99 -8.26 104.56
N PHE A 56 -22.96 -7.50 104.93
CA PHE A 56 -22.11 -6.78 103.99
C PHE A 56 -21.35 -7.72 103.06
N LEU A 57 -20.77 -8.82 103.57
CA LEU A 57 -20.10 -9.83 102.75
C LEU A 57 -21.08 -10.48 101.76
N LYS A 58 -22.27 -10.90 102.23
CA LYS A 58 -23.31 -11.47 101.36
C LYS A 58 -23.76 -10.50 100.28
N GLU A 59 -23.92 -9.22 100.61
CA GLU A 59 -24.24 -8.18 99.63
C GLU A 59 -23.10 -7.89 98.66
N ASN A 60 -21.86 -7.90 99.13
CA ASN A 60 -20.68 -7.70 98.29
C ASN A 60 -20.51 -8.87 97.30
N ASP A 61 -20.58 -10.10 97.78
CA ASP A 61 -20.52 -11.31 96.95
C ASP A 61 -21.67 -11.32 95.93
N LYS A 62 -22.88 -10.94 96.35
CA LYS A 62 -24.01 -10.80 95.44
C LYS A 62 -23.75 -9.73 94.38
N LYS A 63 -23.24 -8.56 94.76
CA LYS A 63 -22.89 -7.47 93.82
C LYS A 63 -21.78 -7.92 92.85
N ALA A 64 -20.76 -8.64 93.34
CA ALA A 64 -19.68 -9.17 92.54
C ALA A 64 -20.19 -10.21 91.52
N HIS A 65 -21.01 -11.17 91.95
CA HIS A 65 -21.64 -12.14 91.08
C HIS A 65 -22.56 -11.49 90.04
N GLU A 66 -23.36 -10.49 90.44
CA GLU A 66 -24.17 -9.73 89.50
C GLU A 66 -23.31 -8.97 88.48
N ALA A 67 -22.18 -8.40 88.90
CA ALA A 67 -21.24 -7.72 88.00
C ALA A 67 -20.62 -8.68 86.99
N ILE A 68 -20.16 -9.87 87.44
CA ILE A 68 -19.66 -10.93 86.57
C ILE A 68 -20.73 -11.35 85.57
N LYS A 69 -21.95 -11.61 86.04
CA LYS A 69 -23.06 -12.03 85.17
C LYS A 69 -23.43 -10.96 84.15
N ARG A 70 -23.36 -9.66 84.50
CA ARG A 70 -23.55 -8.56 83.54
C ARG A 70 -22.41 -8.53 82.51
N ALA A 71 -21.16 -8.65 82.95
CA ALA A 71 -20.00 -8.69 82.05
C ALA A 71 -20.03 -9.89 81.09
N GLU A 72 -20.42 -11.08 81.57
CA GLU A 72 -20.59 -12.28 80.74
C GLU A 72 -21.70 -12.10 79.70
N LYS A 73 -22.85 -11.54 80.10
CA LYS A 73 -23.95 -11.23 79.18
C LYS A 73 -23.53 -10.24 78.10
N GLU A 74 -22.83 -9.17 78.47
CA GLU A 74 -22.32 -8.18 77.52
C GLU A 74 -21.26 -8.77 76.58
N THR A 75 -20.35 -9.62 77.10
CA THR A 75 -19.35 -10.32 76.31
C THR A 75 -19.99 -11.29 75.31
N LYS A 76 -21.03 -12.01 75.75
CA LYS A 76 -21.82 -12.90 74.88
C LYS A 76 -22.53 -12.09 73.79
N ALA A 77 -23.22 -11.01 74.14
CA ALA A 77 -23.89 -10.14 73.17
C ALA A 77 -22.89 -9.52 72.15
N LYS A 78 -21.68 -9.16 72.60
CA LYS A 78 -20.60 -8.70 71.72
C LYS A 78 -20.15 -9.83 70.77
N ALA A 79 -19.96 -11.05 71.28
CA ALA A 79 -19.56 -12.18 70.47
C ALA A 79 -20.61 -12.52 69.39
N ASP A 80 -21.89 -12.52 69.76
CA ASP A 80 -23.01 -12.75 68.83
C ASP A 80 -23.03 -11.69 67.71
N LYS A 81 -22.89 -10.39 68.06
CA LYS A 81 -22.78 -9.31 67.07
C LYS A 81 -21.55 -9.45 66.17
N VAL A 82 -20.41 -9.87 66.70
CA VAL A 82 -19.20 -10.12 65.89
C VAL A 82 -19.42 -11.26 64.90
N GLN A 83 -20.13 -12.33 65.30
CA GLN A 83 -20.50 -13.41 64.38
C GLN A 83 -21.46 -12.93 63.29
N GLU A 84 -22.43 -12.09 63.63
CA GLU A 84 -23.34 -11.48 62.66
C GLU A 84 -22.62 -10.58 61.66
N ILE A 85 -21.70 -9.73 62.13
CA ILE A 85 -20.82 -8.92 61.27
C ILE A 85 -20.02 -9.81 60.32
N LYS A 86 -19.45 -10.92 60.80
CA LYS A 86 -18.74 -11.88 59.94
C LYS A 86 -19.63 -12.47 58.86
N LYS A 87 -20.86 -12.87 59.20
CA LYS A 87 -21.84 -13.40 58.24
C LYS A 87 -22.22 -12.36 57.19
N LEU A 88 -22.51 -11.13 57.61
CA LEU A 88 -22.83 -10.02 56.70
C LEU A 88 -21.65 -9.68 55.79
N ASN A 89 -20.43 -9.63 56.31
CA ASN A 89 -19.23 -9.40 55.49
C ASN A 89 -19.02 -10.50 54.45
N GLN A 90 -19.28 -11.76 54.79
CA GLN A 90 -19.22 -12.86 53.83
C GLN A 90 -20.28 -12.71 52.74
N GLN A 91 -21.51 -12.32 53.09
CA GLN A 91 -22.57 -12.05 52.11
C GLN A 91 -22.22 -10.88 51.18
N ILE A 92 -21.64 -9.80 51.73
CA ILE A 92 -21.16 -8.67 50.94
C ILE A 92 -20.10 -9.12 49.94
N GLN A 93 -19.13 -9.93 50.37
CA GLN A 93 -18.09 -10.45 49.48
C GLN A 93 -18.66 -11.34 48.37
N LEU A 94 -19.64 -12.20 48.68
CA LEU A 94 -20.32 -13.03 47.67
C LEU A 94 -21.01 -12.15 46.63
N VAL A 95 -21.84 -11.20 47.08
CA VAL A 95 -22.54 -10.26 46.20
C VAL A 95 -21.56 -9.43 45.37
N GLN A 96 -20.46 -8.95 45.95
CA GLN A 96 -19.42 -8.22 45.22
C GLN A 96 -18.76 -9.08 44.13
N SER A 97 -18.48 -10.35 44.43
CA SER A 97 -17.93 -11.28 43.46
C SER A 97 -18.90 -11.56 42.31
N ASP A 98 -20.20 -11.70 42.63
CA ASP A 98 -21.24 -11.93 41.61
C ASP A 98 -21.50 -10.67 40.79
N MET A 99 -21.50 -9.49 41.41
CA MET A 99 -21.56 -8.20 40.71
C MET A 99 -20.38 -8.04 39.75
N SER A 100 -19.18 -8.44 40.16
CA SER A 100 -17.99 -8.36 39.29
C SER A 100 -18.12 -9.30 38.09
N LYS A 101 -18.54 -10.55 38.30
CA LYS A 101 -18.81 -11.52 37.22
C LYS A 101 -19.89 -11.04 36.26
N LEU A 102 -21.01 -10.54 36.80
CA LEU A 102 -22.11 -10.02 35.99
C LEU A 102 -21.69 -8.75 35.22
N SER A 103 -20.85 -7.90 35.80
CA SER A 103 -20.30 -6.73 35.12
C SER A 103 -19.41 -7.12 33.95
N GLU A 104 -18.56 -8.14 34.11
CA GLU A 104 -17.70 -8.67 33.04
C GLU A 104 -18.56 -9.30 31.92
N GLN A 105 -19.52 -10.15 32.27
CA GLN A 105 -20.48 -10.71 31.31
C GLN A 105 -21.27 -9.64 30.56
N LEU A 106 -21.69 -8.57 31.26
CA LEU A 106 -22.36 -7.45 30.63
C LEU A 106 -21.43 -6.72 29.65
N GLN A 107 -20.17 -6.52 30.01
CA GLN A 107 -19.18 -5.92 29.13
C GLN A 107 -18.97 -6.75 27.86
N ASP A 108 -18.86 -8.07 27.99
CA ASP A 108 -18.77 -8.99 26.84
C ASP A 108 -20.02 -8.89 25.97
N CYS A 109 -21.22 -8.94 26.56
CA CYS A 109 -22.47 -8.76 25.83
C CYS A 109 -22.56 -7.40 25.11
N LEU A 110 -22.03 -6.33 25.70
CA LEU A 110 -21.98 -5.01 25.07
C LEU A 110 -21.00 -4.99 23.89
N GLN A 111 -19.85 -5.66 24.00
CA GLN A 111 -18.92 -5.82 22.90
C GLN A 111 -19.54 -6.61 21.75
N TYR A 112 -20.19 -7.74 22.05
CA TYR A 112 -20.91 -8.52 21.04
C TYR A 112 -22.05 -7.73 20.42
N LYS A 113 -22.79 -6.94 21.21
CA LYS A 113 -23.83 -6.05 20.67
C LYS A 113 -23.23 -5.01 19.72
N ALA A 114 -22.14 -4.33 20.12
CA ALA A 114 -21.50 -3.32 19.26
C ALA A 114 -21.02 -3.93 17.94
N PHE A 115 -20.44 -5.14 17.99
CA PHE A 115 -20.03 -5.87 16.80
C PHE A 115 -21.22 -6.24 15.90
N LEU A 116 -22.31 -6.74 16.47
CA LEU A 116 -23.53 -7.05 15.72
C LEU A 116 -24.19 -5.79 15.14
N ASP A 117 -24.16 -4.67 15.86
CA ASP A 117 -24.67 -3.38 15.39
C ASP A 117 -23.85 -2.86 14.19
N GLU A 118 -22.53 -3.10 14.17
CA GLU A 118 -21.65 -2.77 13.03
C GLU A 118 -21.94 -3.63 11.80
N LEU A 119 -22.20 -4.93 12.00
CA LEU A 119 -22.58 -5.85 10.91
C LEU A 119 -24.03 -5.69 10.45
N THR A 120 -24.88 -5.01 11.23
CA THR A 120 -26.28 -4.84 10.89
C THR A 120 -26.41 -3.92 9.67
N PRO A 121 -27.08 -4.37 8.59
CA PRO A 121 -27.26 -3.53 7.40
C PRO A 121 -27.95 -2.20 7.74
N GLN A 122 -27.41 -1.10 7.23
CA GLN A 122 -27.94 0.25 7.47
C GLN A 122 -29.41 0.38 7.02
N GLU A 123 -29.79 -0.34 5.96
CA GLU A 123 -31.16 -0.41 5.45
C GLU A 123 -32.15 -0.91 6.51
N TYR A 124 -31.78 -1.94 7.26
CA TYR A 124 -32.61 -2.45 8.36
C TYR A 124 -32.73 -1.42 9.49
N GLY A 125 -31.64 -0.74 9.82
CA GLY A 125 -31.65 0.34 10.81
C GLY A 125 -32.62 1.47 10.43
N ILE A 126 -32.60 1.89 9.16
CA ILE A 126 -33.50 2.93 8.63
C ILE A 126 -34.96 2.45 8.67
N GLU A 127 -35.23 1.23 8.19
CA GLU A 127 -36.58 0.67 8.16
C GLU A 127 -37.19 0.55 9.58
N GLN A 128 -36.40 0.13 10.56
CA GLN A 128 -36.85 0.06 11.95
C GLN A 128 -37.08 1.45 12.56
N GLN A 129 -36.22 2.43 12.24
CA GLN A 129 -36.43 3.82 12.67
C GLN A 129 -37.69 4.42 12.02
N ASP A 130 -37.97 4.11 10.76
CA ASP A 130 -39.19 4.52 10.07
C ASP A 130 -40.42 3.88 10.68
N LYS A 131 -40.38 2.57 10.97
CA LYS A 131 -41.46 1.88 11.71
C LYS A 131 -41.69 2.50 13.08
N LYS A 132 -40.63 2.87 13.81
CA LYS A 132 -40.74 3.55 15.10
C LYS A 132 -41.37 4.94 14.95
N ARG A 133 -40.91 5.74 13.97
CA ARG A 133 -41.48 7.06 13.65
C ARG A 133 -42.95 6.96 13.24
N ALA A 134 -43.30 6.00 12.39
CA ALA A 134 -44.69 5.75 11.96
C ALA A 134 -45.59 5.38 13.15
N ARG A 135 -45.12 4.53 14.08
CA ARG A 135 -45.87 4.21 15.31
C ARG A 135 -46.05 5.43 16.21
N GLN A 136 -45.01 6.25 16.38
CA GLN A 136 -45.08 7.50 17.13
C GLN A 136 -46.06 8.49 16.51
N MET A 137 -46.02 8.66 15.18
CA MET A 137 -46.94 9.50 14.42
C MET A 137 -48.38 8.97 14.50
N ALA A 138 -48.59 7.66 14.42
CA ALA A 138 -49.92 7.06 14.57
C ALA A 138 -50.50 7.26 15.98
N ARG A 139 -49.66 7.17 17.03
CA ARG A 139 -50.05 7.48 18.42
C ARG A 139 -50.42 8.95 18.57
N LEU A 140 -49.60 9.83 18.00
CA LEU A 140 -49.86 11.28 17.96
C LEU A 140 -51.17 11.57 17.23
N GLN A 141 -51.39 10.99 16.06
CA GLN A 141 -52.60 11.16 15.26
C GLN A 141 -53.83 10.69 16.01
N LYS A 142 -53.79 9.49 16.63
CA LYS A 142 -54.91 9.02 17.47
C LYS A 142 -55.24 9.98 18.62
N ARG A 143 -54.21 10.63 19.19
CA ARG A 143 -54.40 11.64 20.25
C ARG A 143 -54.98 12.94 19.69
N LYS A 144 -54.50 13.40 18.54
CA LYS A 144 -55.05 14.53 17.79
C LYS A 144 -56.51 14.29 17.43
N ASP A 145 -56.84 13.14 16.87
CA ASP A 145 -58.20 12.75 16.50
C ASP A 145 -59.12 12.65 17.72
N LYS A 146 -58.60 12.17 18.87
CA LYS A 146 -59.37 12.11 20.11
C LYS A 146 -59.72 13.52 20.60
N ILE A 147 -58.75 14.43 20.62
CA ILE A 147 -58.95 15.84 21.00
C ILE A 147 -59.91 16.53 20.03
N LEU A 148 -59.75 16.29 18.73
CA LEU A 148 -60.62 16.85 17.72
C LEU A 148 -62.06 16.35 17.88
N ARG A 149 -62.28 15.05 18.10
CA ARG A 149 -63.61 14.48 18.37
C ARG A 149 -64.24 15.05 19.64
N GLU A 150 -63.45 15.22 20.71
CA GLU A 150 -63.92 15.84 21.95
C GLU A 150 -64.35 17.30 21.71
N TRP A 151 -63.58 18.05 20.92
CA TRP A 151 -63.91 19.43 20.54
C TRP A 151 -65.13 19.51 19.61
N GLU A 152 -65.24 18.64 18.60
CA GLU A 152 -66.39 18.58 17.70
C GLU A 152 -67.68 18.26 18.47
N LEU A 153 -67.61 17.34 19.42
CA LEU A 153 -68.74 17.03 20.30
C LEU A 153 -69.11 18.21 21.20
N GLN A 154 -68.13 18.95 21.70
CA GLN A 154 -68.37 20.20 22.44
C GLN A 154 -69.00 21.28 21.56
N LYS A 155 -68.48 21.48 20.34
CA LYS A 155 -69.01 22.43 19.36
C LYS A 155 -70.44 22.08 18.96
N ALA A 156 -70.73 20.81 18.68
CA ALA A 156 -72.07 20.34 18.32
C ALA A 156 -73.07 20.55 19.46
N LYS A 157 -72.67 20.31 20.71
CA LYS A 157 -73.50 20.62 21.89
C LYS A 157 -73.82 22.11 21.99
N VAL A 158 -72.81 22.97 21.85
CA VAL A 158 -72.99 24.43 21.90
C VAL A 158 -73.89 24.91 20.76
N LEU A 159 -73.72 24.38 19.55
CA LEU A 159 -74.58 24.72 18.41
C LEU A 159 -76.03 24.25 18.60
N ALA A 160 -76.24 23.03 19.10
CA ALA A 160 -77.58 22.53 19.42
C ALA A 160 -78.26 23.38 20.50
N GLU A 161 -77.52 23.84 21.50
CA GLU A 161 -78.02 24.74 22.55
C GLU A 161 -78.36 26.14 22.00
N ILE A 162 -77.59 26.65 21.02
CA ILE A 162 -77.94 27.88 20.28
C ILE A 162 -79.21 27.69 19.47
N GLU A 163 -79.32 26.59 18.72
CA GLU A 163 -80.48 26.32 17.87
C GLU A 163 -81.75 26.10 18.70
N GLU A 164 -81.66 25.38 19.82
CA GLU A 164 -82.76 25.21 20.77
C GLU A 164 -83.20 26.56 21.35
N ARG A 165 -82.24 27.45 21.64
CA ARG A 165 -82.53 28.82 22.10
C ARG A 165 -83.18 29.66 21.01
N GLU A 166 -82.75 29.56 19.75
CA GLU A 166 -83.40 30.25 18.61
C GLU A 166 -84.81 29.72 18.34
N ARG A 167 -85.03 28.39 18.44
CA ARG A 167 -86.38 27.81 18.34
C ARG A 167 -87.26 28.27 19.50
N ALA A 168 -86.76 28.27 20.72
CA ALA A 168 -87.47 28.78 21.89
C ALA A 168 -87.77 30.28 21.80
N GLU A 169 -86.95 31.06 21.09
CA GLU A 169 -87.22 32.48 20.80
C GLU A 169 -88.28 32.66 19.71
N LYS A 170 -88.28 31.81 18.66
CA LYS A 170 -89.31 31.79 17.61
C LYS A 170 -90.68 31.29 18.09
N GLU A 171 -90.72 30.42 19.09
CA GLU A 171 -91.96 29.92 19.70
C GLU A 171 -92.55 30.86 20.76
N ARG A 172 -91.95 32.04 21.01
CA ARG A 172 -92.57 33.06 21.87
C ARG A 172 -93.72 33.76 21.12
N PRO A 173 -94.98 33.65 21.57
CA PRO A 173 -96.08 34.40 20.98
C PRO A 173 -95.93 35.89 21.27
N ASP A 174 -96.09 36.71 20.23
CA ASP A 174 -96.00 38.16 20.28
C ASP A 174 -97.21 38.73 21.05
N SER A 175 -97.05 38.96 22.37
CA SER A 175 -98.09 39.56 23.20
C SER A 175 -97.63 40.92 23.72
N LYS A 176 -98.13 41.97 23.07
CA LYS A 176 -98.14 43.34 23.58
C LYS A 176 -99.01 43.41 24.84
N ASN A 177 -98.41 43.46 26.03
CA ASN A 177 -98.89 44.33 27.12
C ASN A 177 -97.91 44.48 28.30
N GLY A 178 -97.36 45.69 28.46
CA GLY A 178 -97.42 46.47 29.70
C GLY A 178 -96.75 45.99 31.01
N LYS A 179 -95.46 46.33 31.16
CA LYS A 179 -94.77 46.91 32.35
C LYS A 179 -94.91 46.26 33.75
N LYS A 180 -93.79 45.76 34.31
CA LYS A 180 -92.90 46.48 35.26
C LYS A 180 -91.68 45.65 35.72
N LYS A 181 -90.50 46.30 35.63
CA LYS A 181 -89.20 46.18 36.36
C LYS A 181 -88.87 44.89 37.13
N VAL A 182 -87.65 44.35 36.92
CA VAL A 182 -86.47 44.47 37.83
C VAL A 182 -85.20 44.07 37.05
N ASP A 183 -84.15 44.87 37.22
CA ASP A 183 -82.78 44.59 36.80
C ASP A 183 -82.29 43.20 37.23
N LYS A 184 -81.98 42.35 36.25
CA LYS A 184 -80.82 41.49 36.32
C LYS A 184 -80.26 41.43 34.92
N ALA A 185 -79.11 42.08 34.74
CA ALA A 185 -78.21 41.88 33.63
C ALA A 185 -77.88 40.37 33.54
N VAL A 186 -78.74 39.63 32.85
CA VAL A 186 -78.36 38.33 32.30
C VAL A 186 -77.38 38.71 31.21
N LYS A 187 -76.08 38.72 31.56
CA LYS A 187 -75.00 38.53 30.60
C LYS A 187 -75.49 37.41 29.69
N VAL A 188 -75.94 37.76 28.49
CA VAL A 188 -75.99 36.82 27.40
C VAL A 188 -74.54 36.39 27.29
N LYS A 189 -74.19 35.25 27.89
CA LYS A 189 -73.00 34.53 27.48
C LYS A 189 -73.30 34.23 26.03
N GLU A 190 -72.75 35.07 25.16
CA GLU A 190 -72.63 34.82 23.75
C GLU A 190 -72.06 33.40 23.68
N LEU A 191 -72.90 32.44 23.26
CA LEU A 191 -72.53 31.04 23.13
C LEU A 191 -71.52 31.00 21.99
N THR A 192 -70.28 31.27 22.33
CA THR A 192 -69.16 31.36 21.41
C THR A 192 -68.63 29.95 21.26
N ILE A 193 -68.58 29.50 20.00
CA ILE A 193 -68.01 28.20 19.65
C ILE A 193 -66.59 28.16 20.26
N PRO A 194 -66.25 27.14 21.08
CA PRO A 194 -64.92 27.04 21.65
C PRO A 194 -63.87 27.06 20.53
N PRO A 195 -62.78 27.84 20.67
CA PRO A 195 -61.76 27.95 19.63
C PRO A 195 -61.10 26.59 19.39
N MET A 196 -60.71 26.35 18.13
CA MET A 196 -60.14 25.06 17.72
C MET A 196 -58.90 24.73 18.57
N PRO A 197 -58.78 23.50 19.11
CA PRO A 197 -57.61 23.12 19.89
C PRO A 197 -56.36 23.20 19.02
N ASN A 198 -55.30 23.82 19.53
CA ASN A 198 -54.04 23.92 18.80
C ASN A 198 -53.35 22.54 18.78
N LEU A 199 -53.49 21.83 17.66
CA LEU A 199 -52.99 20.47 17.44
C LEU A 199 -51.54 20.45 16.92
N ASP A 200 -50.96 21.60 16.59
CA ASP A 200 -49.66 21.66 15.93
C ASP A 200 -48.49 21.47 16.89
N ASN A 201 -48.67 21.81 18.18
CA ASN A 201 -47.62 21.77 19.20
C ASN A 201 -47.70 20.55 20.14
N MET A 202 -48.27 19.43 19.70
CA MET A 202 -48.29 18.22 20.53
C MET A 202 -46.94 17.47 20.51
N PRO A 203 -46.32 17.23 21.68
CA PRO A 203 -45.04 16.52 21.76
C PRO A 203 -45.20 15.04 21.38
N LEU A 204 -44.18 14.53 20.68
CA LEU A 204 -44.11 13.13 20.28
C LEU A 204 -43.88 12.25 21.51
N THR A 205 -44.64 11.17 21.66
CA THR A 205 -44.50 10.28 22.82
C THR A 205 -43.28 9.37 22.63
N SER A 206 -42.31 9.47 23.54
CA SER A 206 -41.22 8.50 23.65
C SER A 206 -41.78 7.22 24.27
N SER A 207 -42.18 6.27 23.44
CA SER A 207 -42.33 4.89 23.89
C SER A 207 -40.93 4.33 24.10
N GLY A 208 -40.61 3.89 25.32
CA GLY A 208 -39.37 3.17 25.63
C GLY A 208 -39.26 1.79 24.98
N GLU A 209 -40.00 1.53 23.90
CA GLU A 209 -39.87 0.34 23.07
C GLU A 209 -38.51 0.37 22.34
N GLU A 210 -37.64 -0.54 22.73
CA GLU A 210 -36.36 -0.79 22.09
C GLU A 210 -36.55 -1.37 20.68
N ILE A 211 -35.66 -1.00 19.77
CA ILE A 211 -35.68 -1.51 18.40
C ILE A 211 -35.21 -2.96 18.44
N PRO A 212 -35.95 -3.92 17.85
CA PRO A 212 -35.52 -5.32 17.79
C PRO A 212 -34.17 -5.45 17.09
N MET A 213 -33.32 -6.35 17.59
CA MET A 213 -32.04 -6.67 16.94
C MET A 213 -32.28 -7.36 15.60
N TYR A 214 -31.37 -7.13 14.65
CA TYR A 214 -31.40 -7.75 13.33
C TYR A 214 -31.12 -9.25 13.41
N PHE A 215 -30.06 -9.62 14.14
CA PHE A 215 -29.66 -11.00 14.36
C PHE A 215 -30.53 -11.64 15.44
N GLN A 216 -31.38 -12.59 15.03
CA GLN A 216 -32.25 -13.35 15.94
C GLN A 216 -31.78 -14.79 16.13
N ASN A 217 -31.09 -15.35 15.13
CA ASN A 217 -30.57 -16.70 15.15
C ASN A 217 -29.05 -16.67 14.90
N PRO A 218 -28.24 -17.43 15.66
CA PRO A 218 -26.78 -17.49 15.45
C PRO A 218 -26.37 -17.87 14.03
N GLN A 219 -27.19 -18.71 13.36
CA GLN A 219 -26.95 -19.16 11.99
C GLN A 219 -26.85 -17.98 11.01
N GLN A 220 -27.62 -16.90 11.22
CA GLN A 220 -27.62 -15.74 10.31
C GLN A 220 -26.24 -15.09 10.22
N LEU A 221 -25.51 -15.02 11.33
CA LEU A 221 -24.16 -14.47 11.34
C LEU A 221 -23.17 -15.42 10.65
N LEU A 222 -23.30 -16.73 10.88
CA LEU A 222 -22.48 -17.73 10.20
C LEU A 222 -22.71 -17.69 8.68
N ASP A 223 -23.96 -17.57 8.25
CA ASP A 223 -24.32 -17.49 6.83
C ASP A 223 -23.71 -16.23 6.16
N ILE A 224 -23.65 -15.10 6.88
CA ILE A 224 -22.96 -13.88 6.40
C ILE A 224 -21.46 -14.14 6.27
N PHE A 225 -20.83 -14.78 7.25
CA PHE A 225 -19.41 -15.09 7.16
C PHE A 225 -19.11 -16.06 6.02
N THR A 226 -19.91 -17.12 5.84
CA THR A 226 -19.73 -18.04 4.70
C THR A 226 -19.93 -17.31 3.38
N ALA A 227 -20.91 -16.41 3.26
CA ALA A 227 -21.12 -15.62 2.05
C ALA A 227 -19.94 -14.65 1.78
N LEU A 228 -19.37 -14.05 2.83
CA LEU A 228 -18.18 -13.21 2.71
C LEU A 228 -16.94 -14.03 2.33
N GLU A 229 -16.77 -15.23 2.90
CA GLU A 229 -15.70 -16.16 2.53
C GLU A 229 -15.83 -16.59 1.07
N GLU A 230 -17.02 -17.00 0.63
CA GLU A 230 -17.31 -17.33 -0.76
C GLU A 230 -17.05 -16.15 -1.70
N SER A 231 -17.50 -14.94 -1.33
CA SER A 231 -17.26 -13.72 -2.10
C SER A 231 -15.77 -13.39 -2.20
N ASN A 232 -15.02 -13.51 -1.09
CA ASN A 232 -13.58 -13.28 -1.08
C ASN A 232 -12.83 -14.31 -1.92
N LEU A 233 -13.20 -15.59 -1.82
CA LEU A 233 -12.63 -16.65 -2.66
C LEU A 233 -12.94 -16.40 -4.13
N PHE A 234 -14.15 -15.99 -4.46
CA PHE A 234 -14.54 -15.63 -5.82
C PHE A 234 -13.74 -14.43 -6.35
N LEU A 235 -13.53 -13.39 -5.54
CA LEU A 235 -12.70 -12.24 -5.90
C LEU A 235 -11.24 -12.65 -6.13
N ILE A 236 -10.69 -13.52 -5.27
CA ILE A 236 -9.34 -14.05 -5.44
C ILE A 236 -9.23 -14.83 -6.75
N GLN A 237 -10.17 -15.73 -7.02
CA GLN A 237 -10.19 -16.50 -8.26
C GLN A 237 -10.29 -15.58 -9.49
N ASN A 238 -11.19 -14.60 -9.47
CA ASN A 238 -11.32 -13.63 -10.56
C ASN A 238 -10.03 -12.81 -10.75
N SER A 239 -9.38 -12.40 -9.65
CA SER A 239 -8.10 -11.70 -9.72
C SER A 239 -7.00 -12.55 -10.35
N GLN A 240 -6.96 -13.85 -10.05
CA GLN A 240 -6.00 -14.79 -10.65
C GLN A 240 -6.30 -15.03 -12.14
N GLU A 241 -7.56 -15.23 -12.51
CA GLU A 241 -7.97 -15.39 -13.91
C GLU A 241 -7.65 -14.12 -14.74
N THR A 242 -7.93 -12.94 -14.19
CA THR A 242 -7.60 -11.67 -14.84
C THR A 242 -6.09 -11.43 -14.92
N GLU A 243 -5.32 -11.83 -13.91
CA GLU A 243 -3.86 -11.80 -13.95
C GLU A 243 -3.29 -12.74 -15.01
N GLN A 244 -3.80 -13.97 -15.09
CA GLN A 244 -3.40 -14.94 -16.11
C GLN A 244 -3.69 -14.42 -17.52
N THR A 245 -4.90 -13.92 -17.77
CA THR A 245 -5.25 -13.35 -19.09
C THR A 245 -4.39 -12.15 -19.45
N LEU A 246 -3.99 -11.34 -18.46
CA LEU A 246 -3.04 -10.24 -18.66
C LEU A 246 -1.63 -10.75 -19.00
N GLU A 247 -1.15 -11.80 -18.33
CA GLU A 247 0.14 -12.44 -18.61
C GLU A 247 0.18 -13.00 -20.04
N GLU A 248 -0.87 -13.70 -20.45
CA GLU A 248 -1.05 -14.23 -21.80
C GLU A 248 -1.07 -13.10 -22.85
N LEU A 249 -1.82 -12.02 -22.60
CA LEU A 249 -1.86 -10.85 -23.49
C LEU A 249 -0.47 -10.19 -23.60
N LYS A 250 0.26 -10.06 -22.49
CA LYS A 250 1.63 -9.53 -22.48
C LYS A 250 2.57 -10.42 -23.29
N GLN A 251 2.47 -11.74 -23.17
CA GLN A 251 3.28 -12.67 -23.96
C GLN A 251 2.97 -12.53 -25.45
N ASN A 252 1.69 -12.58 -25.84
CA ASN A 252 1.24 -12.40 -27.22
C ASN A 252 1.70 -11.07 -27.81
N TYR A 253 1.64 -9.99 -27.02
CA TYR A 253 2.17 -8.68 -27.42
C TYR A 253 3.69 -8.73 -27.65
N ARG A 254 4.47 -9.35 -26.77
CA ARG A 254 5.93 -9.48 -26.93
C ARG A 254 6.29 -10.28 -28.20
N GLU A 255 5.59 -11.37 -28.46
CA GLU A 255 5.80 -12.19 -29.65
C GLU A 255 5.43 -11.43 -30.93
N THR A 256 4.27 -10.76 -30.94
CA THR A 256 3.81 -9.93 -32.06
C THR A 256 4.78 -8.79 -32.32
N LYS A 257 5.26 -8.10 -31.27
CA LYS A 257 6.26 -7.05 -31.38
C LYS A 257 7.56 -7.58 -32.00
N LYS A 258 8.06 -8.72 -31.52
CA LYS A 258 9.29 -9.35 -32.07
C LYS A 258 9.13 -9.73 -33.55
N THR A 259 7.98 -10.25 -33.97
CA THR A 259 7.73 -10.59 -35.38
C THR A 259 7.60 -9.34 -36.25
N MET A 260 6.93 -8.30 -35.76
CA MET A 260 6.82 -7.01 -36.46
C MET A 260 8.18 -6.33 -36.58
N ASP A 261 8.98 -6.28 -35.51
CA ASP A 261 10.34 -5.71 -35.55
C ASP A 261 11.23 -6.42 -36.57
N ARG A 262 11.15 -7.76 -36.65
CA ARG A 262 11.84 -8.56 -37.68
C ARG A 262 11.38 -8.20 -39.10
N LYS A 263 10.07 -8.08 -39.33
CA LYS A 263 9.52 -7.69 -40.64
C LYS A 263 9.96 -6.27 -41.01
N THR A 264 9.92 -5.33 -40.07
CA THR A 264 10.38 -3.95 -40.27
C THR A 264 11.88 -3.91 -40.59
N GLN A 265 12.70 -4.71 -39.90
CA GLN A 265 14.14 -4.79 -40.17
C GLN A 265 14.42 -5.40 -41.56
N ALA A 266 13.70 -6.46 -41.95
CA ALA A 266 13.81 -7.03 -43.28
C ALA A 266 13.41 -6.02 -44.37
N LEU A 267 12.30 -5.30 -44.19
CA LEU A 267 11.87 -4.26 -45.12
C LEU A 267 12.89 -3.12 -45.21
N LYS A 268 13.48 -2.68 -44.09
CA LYS A 268 14.57 -1.69 -44.10
C LYS A 268 15.77 -2.19 -44.91
N SER A 269 16.22 -3.42 -44.66
CA SER A 269 17.34 -4.01 -45.43
C SER A 269 17.02 -4.11 -46.93
N ASN A 270 15.78 -4.42 -47.30
CA ASN A 270 15.36 -4.45 -48.70
C ASN A 270 15.37 -3.05 -49.32
N VAL A 271 14.90 -2.03 -48.58
CA VAL A 271 14.96 -0.63 -49.02
C VAL A 271 16.41 -0.19 -49.21
N ASP A 272 17.30 -0.48 -48.27
CA ASP A 272 18.72 -0.15 -48.37
C ASP A 272 19.37 -0.85 -49.58
N GLY A 273 19.03 -2.13 -49.82
CA GLY A 273 19.51 -2.89 -50.98
C GLY A 273 19.00 -2.33 -52.31
N LEU A 274 17.72 -1.96 -52.39
CA LEU A 274 17.15 -1.31 -53.58
C LEU A 274 17.76 0.07 -53.82
N GLN A 275 18.03 0.85 -52.77
CA GLN A 275 18.72 2.14 -52.88
C GLN A 275 20.15 1.98 -53.41
N GLN A 276 20.88 0.95 -52.96
CA GLN A 276 22.19 0.62 -53.51
C GLN A 276 22.11 0.22 -54.99
N GLN A 277 21.13 -0.61 -55.37
CA GLN A 277 20.91 -0.98 -56.77
C GLN A 277 20.58 0.24 -57.65
N ILE A 278 19.70 1.13 -57.17
CA ILE A 278 19.39 2.38 -57.86
C ILE A 278 20.66 3.22 -58.03
N SER A 279 21.48 3.37 -56.99
CA SER A 279 22.74 4.13 -57.07
C SER A 279 23.73 3.54 -58.08
N ILE A 280 23.87 2.21 -58.13
CA ILE A 280 24.71 1.52 -59.12
C ILE A 280 24.17 1.78 -60.53
N GLU A 281 22.86 1.66 -60.73
CA GLU A 281 22.24 1.82 -62.03
C GLU A 281 22.29 3.27 -62.51
N GLU A 282 22.12 4.24 -61.61
CA GLU A 282 22.33 5.67 -61.88
C GLU A 282 23.80 5.96 -62.24
N SER A 283 24.77 5.33 -61.58
CA SER A 283 26.19 5.44 -61.94
C SER A 283 26.48 4.85 -63.32
N LYS A 284 25.88 3.71 -63.67
CA LYS A 284 26.01 3.13 -65.02
C LYS A 284 25.32 3.99 -66.07
N ALA A 285 24.11 4.46 -65.80
CA ALA A 285 23.36 5.32 -66.70
C ALA A 285 24.09 6.66 -66.94
N SER A 286 24.72 7.23 -65.91
CA SER A 286 25.56 8.43 -66.06
C SER A 286 26.83 8.15 -66.86
N GLN A 287 27.52 7.03 -66.65
CA GLN A 287 28.66 6.60 -67.49
C GLN A 287 28.25 6.40 -68.96
N LEU A 288 27.11 5.73 -69.21
CA LEU A 288 26.57 5.52 -70.56
C LEU A 288 26.16 6.83 -71.21
N ARG A 289 25.55 7.76 -70.48
CA ARG A 289 25.26 9.12 -70.98
C ARG A 289 26.54 9.86 -71.36
N LEU A 290 27.60 9.76 -70.56
CA LEU A 290 28.90 10.35 -70.88
C LEU A 290 29.48 9.75 -72.17
N ARG A 291 29.39 8.42 -72.33
CA ARG A 291 29.85 7.69 -73.52
C ARG A 291 29.01 8.01 -74.76
N SER A 292 27.70 8.18 -74.60
CA SER A 292 26.76 8.56 -75.67
C SER A 292 26.96 10.00 -76.12
N GLN A 293 27.28 10.93 -75.21
CA GLN A 293 27.68 12.29 -75.57
C GLN A 293 29.05 12.33 -76.26
N GLY A 294 29.96 11.41 -75.94
CA GLY A 294 31.22 11.19 -76.65
C GLY A 294 31.06 10.33 -77.91
N GLY A 295 30.15 10.71 -78.82
CA GLY A 295 29.78 9.98 -80.05
C GLY A 295 30.92 9.72 -81.05
N THR A 296 31.88 8.88 -80.68
CA THR A 296 33.05 8.49 -81.48
C THR A 296 33.25 6.97 -81.53
N GLY A 297 32.27 6.18 -81.09
CA GLY A 297 32.36 4.71 -81.00
C GLY A 297 32.06 3.97 -82.31
N GLU A 298 31.00 4.35 -83.03
CA GLU A 298 30.56 3.60 -84.23
C GLU A 298 31.58 3.65 -85.37
N ASN A 299 32.16 4.82 -85.63
CA ASN A 299 33.21 4.97 -86.65
C ASN A 299 34.52 4.25 -86.30
N ALA A 300 34.83 4.05 -85.01
CA ALA A 300 36.03 3.35 -84.60
C ALA A 300 35.86 1.83 -84.77
N GLN A 301 34.69 1.30 -84.42
CA GLN A 301 34.40 -0.12 -84.52
C GLN A 301 34.28 -0.58 -85.98
N GLU A 302 33.65 0.21 -86.85
CA GLU A 302 33.57 -0.11 -88.28
C GLU A 302 34.93 -0.02 -88.98
N ARG A 303 35.79 0.93 -88.58
CA ARG A 303 37.19 0.97 -89.04
C ARG A 303 37.98 -0.24 -88.56
N MET A 304 37.81 -0.65 -87.30
CA MET A 304 38.48 -1.81 -86.73
C MET A 304 38.06 -3.11 -87.43
N LEU A 305 36.78 -3.24 -87.78
CA LEU A 305 36.27 -4.40 -88.52
C LEU A 305 36.82 -4.45 -89.96
N LYS A 306 36.93 -3.30 -90.64
CA LYS A 306 37.59 -3.24 -91.96
C LYS A 306 39.07 -3.56 -91.86
N GLU A 307 39.77 -2.98 -90.89
CA GLU A 307 41.20 -3.25 -90.68
C GLU A 307 41.44 -4.73 -90.32
N LEU A 308 40.55 -5.33 -89.53
CA LEU A 308 40.60 -6.76 -89.23
C LEU A 308 40.42 -7.58 -90.50
N GLN A 309 39.41 -7.28 -91.32
CA GLN A 309 39.16 -7.98 -92.58
C GLN A 309 40.33 -7.85 -93.55
N ASP A 310 40.94 -6.68 -93.67
CA ASP A 310 42.13 -6.45 -94.49
C ASP A 310 43.34 -7.28 -94.00
N ARG A 311 43.55 -7.36 -92.67
CA ARG A 311 44.61 -8.17 -92.07
C ARG A 311 44.36 -9.67 -92.24
N VAL A 312 43.13 -10.14 -92.05
CA VAL A 312 42.78 -11.55 -92.30
C VAL A 312 43.01 -11.90 -93.77
N LEU A 313 42.64 -11.02 -94.70
CA LEU A 313 42.87 -11.21 -96.13
C LEU A 313 44.36 -11.23 -96.48
N GLU A 314 45.19 -10.41 -95.83
CA GLU A 314 46.64 -10.45 -95.97
C GLU A 314 47.22 -11.79 -95.51
N VAL A 315 46.82 -12.29 -94.34
CA VAL A 315 47.27 -13.58 -93.82
C VAL A 315 46.81 -14.72 -94.71
N TYR A 316 45.55 -14.69 -95.17
CA TYR A 316 44.97 -15.68 -96.09
C TYR A 316 45.81 -15.82 -97.37
N LYS A 317 46.18 -14.69 -97.99
CA LYS A 317 47.07 -14.68 -99.16
C LYS A 317 48.48 -15.19 -98.85
N ARG A 318 49.07 -14.79 -97.72
CA ARG A 318 50.42 -15.24 -97.33
C ARG A 318 50.48 -16.74 -97.07
N CYS A 319 49.39 -17.33 -96.59
CA CYS A 319 49.28 -18.78 -96.36
C CYS A 319 49.12 -19.59 -97.67
N GLY A 320 49.07 -18.93 -98.83
CA GLY A 320 49.07 -19.58 -100.15
C GLY A 320 47.69 -19.84 -100.75
N PHE A 321 46.64 -19.23 -100.21
CA PHE A 321 45.28 -19.32 -100.75
C PHE A 321 45.00 -18.21 -101.77
N GLU A 322 44.30 -18.55 -102.87
CA GLU A 322 43.79 -17.57 -103.82
C GLU A 322 42.47 -16.98 -103.31
N ALA A 323 42.44 -15.67 -103.06
CA ALA A 323 41.23 -15.00 -102.58
C ALA A 323 40.26 -14.76 -103.75
N GLU A 324 39.21 -15.56 -103.85
CA GLU A 324 38.06 -15.23 -104.70
C GLU A 324 37.40 -13.95 -104.17
N THR A 325 36.98 -13.07 -105.08
CA THR A 325 36.60 -11.67 -104.82
C THR A 325 35.44 -11.44 -103.83
N ASN A 326 34.82 -12.47 -103.26
CA ASN A 326 33.72 -12.37 -102.29
C ASN A 326 33.82 -13.35 -101.10
N SER A 327 35.02 -13.77 -100.70
CA SER A 327 35.19 -14.61 -99.50
C SER A 327 34.92 -13.82 -98.21
N SER A 328 34.01 -14.31 -97.37
CA SER A 328 33.69 -13.71 -96.06
C SER A 328 34.88 -13.86 -95.10
N THR A 329 35.10 -12.89 -94.20
CA THR A 329 36.15 -12.97 -93.16
C THR A 329 36.06 -14.25 -92.35
N LEU A 330 34.85 -14.71 -92.06
CA LEU A 330 34.63 -15.97 -91.34
C LEU A 330 35.10 -17.17 -92.17
N TYR A 331 34.83 -17.17 -93.49
CA TYR A 331 35.24 -18.25 -94.39
C TYR A 331 36.77 -18.32 -94.51
N MET A 332 37.43 -17.16 -94.70
CA MET A 332 38.91 -17.08 -94.72
C MET A 332 39.53 -17.58 -93.42
N LEU A 333 38.89 -17.31 -92.27
CA LEU A 333 39.37 -17.79 -90.98
C LEU A 333 39.19 -19.31 -90.82
N THR A 334 38.09 -19.88 -91.28
CA THR A 334 37.86 -21.33 -91.23
C THR A 334 38.87 -22.11 -92.08
N ASP A 335 39.20 -21.62 -93.27
CA ASP A 335 40.22 -22.25 -94.12
C ASP A 335 41.64 -22.09 -93.54
N LEU A 336 41.92 -20.94 -92.92
CA LEU A 336 43.16 -20.74 -92.17
C LEU A 336 43.26 -21.68 -90.96
N GLU A 337 42.16 -21.89 -90.25
CA GLU A 337 42.07 -22.78 -89.10
C GLU A 337 42.33 -24.23 -89.51
N ALA A 338 41.67 -24.71 -90.56
CA ALA A 338 41.90 -26.06 -91.12
C ALA A 338 43.37 -26.26 -91.53
N ARG A 339 43.97 -25.28 -92.21
CA ARG A 339 45.39 -25.36 -92.59
C ARG A 339 46.32 -25.29 -91.38
N LEU A 340 45.95 -24.56 -90.34
CA LEU A 340 46.72 -24.49 -89.11
C LEU A 340 46.65 -25.84 -88.38
N GLU A 341 45.49 -26.49 -88.30
CA GLU A 341 45.34 -27.83 -87.76
C GLU A 341 46.18 -28.88 -88.51
N ASP A 342 46.20 -28.82 -89.85
CA ASP A 342 47.06 -29.68 -90.67
C ASP A 342 48.54 -29.48 -90.35
N LEU A 343 48.98 -28.22 -90.22
CA LEU A 343 50.37 -27.88 -89.89
C LEU A 343 50.73 -28.28 -88.45
N LEU A 344 49.82 -28.12 -87.49
CA LEU A 344 50.03 -28.55 -86.11
C LEU A 344 50.12 -30.08 -86.02
N SER A 345 49.26 -30.81 -86.74
CA SER A 345 49.33 -32.28 -86.83
C SER A 345 50.67 -32.74 -87.44
N ALA A 346 51.16 -32.03 -88.45
CA ALA A 346 52.47 -32.29 -89.04
C ALA A 346 53.63 -31.96 -88.07
N ILE A 347 53.49 -30.95 -87.21
CA ILE A 347 54.46 -30.60 -86.17
C ILE A 347 54.48 -31.66 -85.06
N GLU A 348 53.31 -32.14 -84.63
CA GLU A 348 53.18 -33.18 -83.59
C GLU A 348 53.84 -34.51 -84.01
N GLN A 349 53.85 -34.80 -85.32
CA GLN A 349 54.51 -35.98 -85.88
C GLN A 349 56.03 -35.81 -86.10
N MET A 350 56.62 -34.64 -85.80
CA MET A 350 58.06 -34.43 -85.98
C MET A 350 58.89 -35.09 -84.88
N PRO A 351 60.06 -35.66 -85.21
CA PRO A 351 60.97 -36.23 -84.21
C PRO A 351 61.44 -35.18 -83.18
N GLU A 352 61.32 -35.50 -81.88
CA GLU A 352 61.68 -34.62 -80.76
C GLU A 352 63.13 -34.11 -80.85
N ASP A 353 64.06 -34.95 -81.32
CA ASP A 353 65.48 -34.59 -81.49
C ASP A 353 65.69 -33.46 -82.52
N TYR A 354 64.88 -33.43 -83.58
CA TYR A 354 64.95 -32.39 -84.61
C TYR A 354 64.41 -31.07 -84.06
N VAL A 355 63.29 -31.12 -83.33
CA VAL A 355 62.65 -29.95 -82.70
C VAL A 355 63.61 -29.33 -81.67
N ALA A 356 64.19 -30.13 -80.77
CA ALA A 356 65.12 -29.65 -79.75
C ALA A 356 66.39 -29.00 -80.34
N LYS A 357 66.86 -29.48 -81.50
CA LYS A 357 68.00 -28.88 -82.21
C LYS A 357 67.63 -27.54 -82.86
N ALA A 358 66.48 -27.48 -83.53
CA ALA A 358 65.97 -26.26 -84.16
C ALA A 358 65.67 -25.16 -83.12
N GLU A 359 65.11 -25.52 -81.97
CA GLU A 359 64.88 -24.60 -80.85
C GLU A 359 66.17 -24.00 -80.30
N LYS A 360 67.20 -24.84 -80.06
CA LYS A 360 68.52 -24.35 -79.61
C LYS A 360 69.15 -23.38 -80.60
N GLU A 361 68.99 -23.62 -81.90
CA GLU A 361 69.51 -22.76 -82.96
C GLU A 361 68.75 -21.42 -83.03
N LYS A 362 67.41 -21.46 -83.00
CA LYS A 362 66.57 -20.25 -83.02
C LYS A 362 66.72 -19.41 -81.76
N GLU A 363 66.84 -20.03 -80.59
CA GLU A 363 67.10 -19.33 -79.33
C GLU A 363 68.49 -18.68 -79.32
N LYS A 364 69.50 -19.33 -79.92
CA LYS A 364 70.83 -18.73 -80.11
C LYS A 364 70.76 -17.50 -81.03
N GLU A 365 70.09 -17.61 -82.17
CA GLU A 365 69.89 -16.51 -83.13
C GLU A 365 69.15 -15.33 -82.47
N ARG A 366 68.10 -15.60 -81.69
CA ARG A 366 67.35 -14.58 -80.94
C ARG A 366 68.22 -13.86 -79.93
N ARG A 367 69.04 -14.58 -79.16
CA ARG A 367 69.98 -13.99 -78.19
C ARG A 367 71.01 -13.10 -78.88
N GLU A 368 71.53 -13.52 -80.02
CA GLU A 368 72.45 -12.72 -80.82
C GLU A 368 71.77 -11.45 -81.36
N ARG A 369 70.54 -11.54 -81.85
CA ARG A 369 69.78 -10.38 -82.34
C ARG A 369 69.49 -9.35 -81.25
N VAL A 370 69.03 -9.79 -80.07
CA VAL A 370 68.78 -8.89 -78.92
C VAL A 370 70.07 -8.21 -78.48
N ARG A 371 71.20 -8.94 -78.50
CA ARG A 371 72.51 -8.38 -78.15
C ARG A 371 72.95 -7.33 -79.18
N GLN A 372 72.77 -7.59 -80.47
CA GLN A 372 73.08 -6.65 -81.54
C GLN A 372 72.19 -5.40 -81.47
N GLU A 373 70.88 -5.55 -81.25
CA GLU A 373 69.95 -4.42 -81.10
C GLU A 373 70.32 -3.53 -79.90
N ARG A 374 70.69 -4.11 -78.75
CA ARG A 374 71.17 -3.34 -77.58
C ARG A 374 72.44 -2.55 -77.88
N ILE A 375 73.40 -3.16 -78.57
CA ILE A 375 74.64 -2.49 -78.97
C ILE A 375 74.34 -1.35 -79.94
N ALA A 376 73.48 -1.58 -80.95
CA ALA A 376 73.09 -0.57 -81.91
C ALA A 376 72.32 0.60 -81.28
N GLN A 377 71.43 0.33 -80.31
CA GLN A 377 70.73 1.38 -79.56
C GLN A 377 71.71 2.24 -78.74
N GLN A 378 72.68 1.61 -78.06
CA GLN A 378 73.73 2.37 -77.35
C GLN A 378 74.56 3.22 -78.30
N GLN A 379 74.94 2.69 -79.47
CA GLN A 379 75.66 3.44 -80.50
C GLN A 379 74.84 4.63 -81.02
N LYS A 380 73.55 4.45 -81.37
CA LYS A 380 72.68 5.55 -81.79
C LYS A 380 72.55 6.63 -80.73
N MET A 381 72.34 6.24 -79.46
CA MET A 381 72.26 7.20 -78.35
C MET A 381 73.58 7.97 -78.14
N TYR A 382 74.71 7.33 -78.42
CA TYR A 382 76.02 7.98 -78.39
C TYR A 382 76.21 8.93 -79.59
N GLU A 383 75.90 8.49 -80.80
CA GLU A 383 75.94 9.31 -82.02
C GLU A 383 75.02 10.51 -81.94
N GLU A 384 73.79 10.36 -81.45
CA GLU A 384 72.87 11.48 -81.24
C GLU A 384 73.42 12.49 -80.23
N ARG A 385 73.99 12.03 -79.11
CA ARG A 385 74.65 12.93 -78.15
C ARG A 385 75.82 13.67 -78.81
N MET A 386 76.64 12.96 -79.58
CA MET A 386 77.77 13.55 -80.30
C MET A 386 77.31 14.59 -81.32
N LYS A 387 76.29 14.27 -82.13
CA LYS A 387 75.70 15.16 -83.13
C LYS A 387 75.08 16.40 -82.51
N LYS A 388 74.31 16.24 -81.41
CA LYS A 388 73.69 17.34 -80.67
C LYS A 388 74.73 18.22 -79.98
N SER A 389 75.88 17.66 -79.60
CA SER A 389 77.04 18.42 -79.10
C SER A 389 77.73 19.21 -80.20
N MET A 390 77.95 18.59 -81.37
CA MET A 390 78.53 19.23 -82.55
C MET A 390 77.65 20.38 -83.05
N GLU A 391 76.33 20.16 -83.16
CA GLU A 391 75.37 21.17 -83.59
C GLU A 391 75.27 22.34 -82.60
N ARG A 392 75.33 22.07 -81.29
CA ARG A 392 75.46 23.13 -80.26
C ARG A 392 76.75 23.93 -80.43
N SER A 393 77.84 23.29 -80.85
CA SER A 393 79.12 23.96 -81.08
C SER A 393 79.12 24.79 -82.37
N MET A 394 78.32 24.40 -83.37
CA MET A 394 78.20 25.10 -84.66
C MET A 394 77.20 26.26 -84.65
N GLN A 395 76.33 26.37 -83.64
CA GLN A 395 75.42 27.52 -83.52
C GLN A 395 76.16 28.79 -83.07
N ALA A 396 75.92 29.88 -83.79
CA ALA A 396 76.51 31.18 -83.49
C ALA A 396 76.15 31.65 -82.06
N PRO A 397 77.11 32.13 -81.24
CA PRO A 397 76.87 32.51 -79.86
C PRO A 397 75.77 33.59 -79.73
N LYS A 398 74.72 33.30 -78.96
CA LYS A 398 73.63 34.26 -78.69
C LYS A 398 74.14 35.43 -77.85
N LYS A 399 74.15 36.65 -78.42
CA LYS A 399 74.49 37.88 -77.69
C LYS A 399 73.31 38.31 -76.79
N ARG A 400 73.51 38.29 -75.47
CA ARG A 400 72.51 38.77 -74.49
C ARG A 400 72.53 40.31 -74.47
N LYS A 401 71.38 40.97 -74.66
CA LYS A 401 71.21 42.41 -74.44
C LYS A 401 70.68 42.65 -73.02
N GLY A 402 71.35 43.50 -72.25
CA GLY A 402 70.95 43.89 -70.89
C GLY A 402 71.96 43.49 -69.81
N ARG A 403 71.96 44.23 -68.69
CA ARG A 403 72.90 44.03 -67.58
C ARG A 403 72.64 42.67 -66.91
N GLN A 404 73.70 41.87 -66.80
CA GLN A 404 73.68 40.56 -66.17
C GLN A 404 73.21 40.67 -64.71
N VAL A 405 72.09 40.01 -64.39
CA VAL A 405 71.59 39.92 -63.02
C VAL A 405 72.50 38.95 -62.26
N MET A 406 73.31 39.51 -61.36
CA MET A 406 74.14 38.72 -60.45
C MET A 406 73.22 38.01 -59.46
N TRP A 407 73.33 36.68 -59.42
CA TRP A 407 72.63 35.86 -58.44
C TRP A 407 73.07 36.27 -57.03
N ARG A 408 72.09 36.54 -56.15
CA ARG A 408 72.32 36.78 -54.73
C ARG A 408 72.23 35.44 -54.00
N SER A 409 73.13 35.21 -53.04
CA SER A 409 73.16 33.97 -52.25
C SER A 409 71.85 33.78 -51.47
N GLN A 410 71.21 32.62 -51.64
CA GLN A 410 70.12 32.19 -50.76
C GLN A 410 70.71 31.74 -49.40
N PRO A 411 70.11 32.12 -48.25
CA PRO A 411 70.57 31.67 -46.94
C PRO A 411 70.38 30.15 -46.76
N ALA A 412 71.35 29.50 -46.12
CA ALA A 412 71.31 28.06 -45.83
C ALA A 412 70.11 27.70 -44.92
N ARG A 413 69.17 26.91 -45.44
CA ARG A 413 68.14 26.25 -44.63
C ARG A 413 68.68 24.91 -44.16
N HIS A 414 68.69 24.70 -42.83
CA HIS A 414 68.90 23.38 -42.24
C HIS A 414 67.73 22.47 -42.63
N ILE A 415 68.02 21.44 -43.43
CA ILE A 415 67.07 20.36 -43.75
C ILE A 415 67.20 19.31 -42.64
N LYS A 416 66.10 19.03 -41.95
CA LYS A 416 65.98 17.83 -41.10
C LYS A 416 65.79 16.63 -42.04
N HIS A 417 66.59 15.60 -41.87
CA HIS A 417 66.36 14.28 -42.46
C HIS A 417 65.02 13.73 -41.95
N ALA A 418 64.14 13.33 -42.86
CA ALA A 418 63.08 12.37 -42.61
C ALA A 418 63.30 11.21 -43.58
N GLU A 419 63.34 10.03 -43.00
CA GLU A 419 63.82 8.77 -43.59
C GLU A 419 62.87 8.20 -44.65
N ASP A 420 63.48 7.42 -45.54
CA ASP A 420 62.87 6.63 -46.60
C ASP A 420 61.79 5.67 -46.08
N ASP A 421 60.61 5.72 -46.70
CA ASP A 421 59.72 4.55 -46.78
C ASP A 421 59.66 4.10 -48.25
N ASN A 422 60.53 3.13 -48.55
CA ASN A 422 60.47 2.32 -49.76
C ASN A 422 59.19 1.47 -49.74
N LYS A 423 58.12 1.97 -50.37
CA LYS A 423 57.04 1.12 -50.84
C LYS A 423 57.57 0.29 -52.01
N VAL A 424 57.83 -0.98 -51.76
CA VAL A 424 58.07 -1.99 -52.78
C VAL A 424 56.77 -2.20 -53.56
N ASP A 425 56.92 -2.02 -54.87
CA ASP A 425 55.94 -2.20 -55.93
C ASP A 425 55.43 -3.65 -55.93
N GLN A 426 54.20 -3.87 -55.44
CA GLN A 426 53.48 -5.14 -55.56
C GLN A 426 52.88 -5.23 -56.97
N GLY A 427 53.75 -5.40 -57.97
CA GLY A 427 53.40 -5.68 -59.37
C GLY A 427 53.25 -7.18 -59.68
N ASP A 428 53.64 -8.06 -58.74
CA ASP A 428 53.76 -9.51 -58.99
C ASP A 428 52.55 -10.35 -58.50
N GLU A 429 51.45 -9.75 -58.01
CA GLU A 429 50.24 -10.50 -57.62
C GLU A 429 49.22 -10.70 -58.77
N ALA A 430 49.43 -10.08 -59.94
CA ALA A 430 48.47 -10.16 -61.05
C ALA A 430 48.65 -11.36 -62.00
N ASP A 431 49.79 -12.07 -61.96
CA ASP A 431 50.08 -13.17 -62.89
C ASP A 431 49.65 -14.56 -62.39
N HIS A 432 49.02 -14.66 -61.21
CA HIS A 432 48.53 -15.94 -60.67
C HIS A 432 47.08 -16.31 -61.02
N HIS A 433 46.39 -15.51 -61.84
CA HIS A 433 44.98 -15.77 -62.21
C HIS A 433 44.76 -16.28 -63.65
N HIS A 434 45.80 -16.76 -64.35
CA HIS A 434 45.64 -17.34 -65.70
C HIS A 434 46.13 -18.79 -65.83
N PHE A 435 45.98 -19.60 -64.78
CA PHE A 435 46.11 -21.06 -64.86
C PHE A 435 45.02 -21.72 -64.01
N ILE A 436 43.87 -21.97 -64.65
CA ILE A 436 42.93 -23.03 -64.26
C ILE A 436 43.09 -24.09 -65.34
N TRP A 437 43.50 -25.30 -64.93
CA TRP A 437 43.54 -26.50 -65.78
C TRP A 437 42.15 -27.11 -65.92
#